data_AF-A0A0D3BBE8-F1
#
_entry.id   AF-A0A0D3BBE8-F1
#
_cell.length_a   1.000
_cell.length_b   1.000
_cell.length_c   1.000
_cell.angle_alpha   90.00
_cell.angle_beta   90.00
_cell.angle_gamma   90.00
#
_symmetry.space_group_name_H-M   'P 1'
#
loop_
_entity.id
_entity.type
_entity.pdbx_description
1 polymer ?
#
loop_
_entity_poly.entity_id
_entity_poly.type
_entity_poly.pdbx_seq_one_letter_code
_entity_poly.pdbx_strand_id
1 'polypeptide(L)'
;MNDQDGDWNYHLRILTNSARDSTDPASDPSVLQSAILQFFLDFGDMVLHDADPSLRTFFRSCLSREFSDAAVAEATCEFLIENKRKLLASFPNLLSQFFPLLLKLIAWNWEKLEKSFLKIFPGLISPGSFLPLFPSILDLPMLVVALEKVKRSSGSGSRVGGSIASIQKSAAPEMLLALMDEAYTGSTIGDGGDDSESEDNNTIDVADPLFLELLKDENDGLAERHLASPALNAALQAAASGPWSERMKQTLKIAPRLLDVYFSVTLRDANDCKFI
;
A
#
# COMPACT_ATOMS: atom_id res chain seq x y z
N MET A 1 -4.93 -34.34 -0.88
CA MET A 1 -4.89 -33.95 -2.30
C MET A 1 -4.29 -32.55 -2.30
N ASN A 2 -3.04 -32.48 -2.76
CA ASN A 2 -2.09 -31.40 -2.46
C ASN A 2 -2.31 -30.16 -3.32
N ASP A 3 -2.36 -29.02 -2.63
CA ASP A 3 -1.89 -27.68 -2.98
C ASP A 3 -1.29 -27.50 -4.39
N GLN A 4 -2.16 -27.17 -5.35
CA GLN A 4 -1.79 -26.63 -6.68
C GLN A 4 -2.14 -25.14 -6.83
N ASP A 5 -2.61 -24.46 -5.77
CA ASP A 5 -2.86 -23.01 -5.73
C ASP A 5 -1.56 -22.15 -5.63
N GLY A 6 -0.39 -22.77 -5.82
CA GLY A 6 0.86 -22.32 -5.23
C GLY A 6 1.89 -21.59 -6.10
N ASP A 7 1.64 -21.23 -7.37
CA ASP A 7 2.71 -20.65 -8.22
C ASP A 7 2.35 -19.42 -9.07
N TRP A 8 1.07 -19.00 -9.11
CA TRP A 8 0.69 -17.81 -9.88
C TRP A 8 1.29 -16.52 -9.32
N ASN A 9 1.51 -16.44 -8.01
CA ASN A 9 2.17 -15.31 -7.37
C ASN A 9 3.63 -15.15 -7.80
N TYR A 10 4.32 -16.26 -8.07
CA TYR A 10 5.69 -16.25 -8.58
C TYR A 10 5.72 -15.73 -10.02
N HIS A 11 4.81 -16.24 -10.87
CA HIS A 11 4.69 -15.79 -12.26
C HIS A 11 4.32 -14.30 -12.37
N LEU A 12 3.39 -13.81 -11.55
CA LEU A 12 3.03 -12.38 -11.51
C LEU A 12 4.22 -11.51 -11.09
N ARG A 13 5.04 -11.98 -10.13
CA ARG A 13 6.25 -11.27 -9.69
C ARG A 13 7.33 -11.25 -10.77
N ILE A 14 7.53 -12.36 -11.48
CA ILE A 14 8.49 -12.43 -12.59
C ILE A 14 8.06 -11.54 -13.74
N LEU A 15 6.80 -11.60 -14.16
CA LEU A 15 6.26 -10.77 -15.24
C LEU A 15 6.39 -9.27 -14.89
N THR A 16 6.10 -8.91 -13.64
CA THR A 16 6.28 -7.54 -13.15
C THR A 16 7.74 -7.07 -13.19
N ASN A 17 8.68 -7.94 -12.82
CA ASN A 17 10.11 -7.58 -12.85
C ASN A 17 10.68 -7.56 -14.28
N SER A 18 10.20 -8.43 -15.17
CA SER A 18 10.64 -8.49 -16.56
C SER A 18 10.11 -7.32 -17.40
N ALA A 19 8.88 -6.86 -17.13
CA ALA A 19 8.28 -5.71 -17.79
C ALA A 19 9.05 -4.40 -17.51
N ARG A 20 9.72 -4.30 -16.35
CA ARG A 20 10.50 -3.12 -15.95
C ARG A 20 11.75 -2.86 -16.77
N ASP A 21 12.29 -3.87 -17.44
CA ASP A 21 13.56 -3.78 -18.18
C ASP A 21 13.36 -3.42 -19.67
N SER A 22 12.11 -3.21 -20.09
CA SER A 22 11.74 -2.91 -21.47
C SER A 22 11.37 -1.42 -21.63
N THR A 23 11.87 -0.80 -22.70
CA THR A 23 11.60 0.61 -23.06
C THR A 23 10.34 0.82 -23.89
N ASP A 24 9.55 -0.23 -24.12
CA ASP A 24 8.31 -0.17 -24.92
C ASP A 24 7.13 0.25 -24.01
N PRO A 25 6.30 1.25 -24.37
CA PRO A 25 5.09 1.62 -23.60
C PRO A 25 4.09 0.46 -23.45
N ALA A 26 4.10 -0.53 -24.35
CA ALA A 26 3.32 -1.76 -24.18
C ALA A 26 3.89 -2.71 -23.11
N SER A 27 5.12 -2.46 -22.67
CA SER A 27 5.79 -3.18 -21.58
C SER A 27 5.69 -2.46 -20.24
N ASP A 28 4.92 -1.37 -20.13
CA ASP A 28 4.70 -0.70 -18.85
C ASP A 28 4.10 -1.71 -17.84
N PRO A 29 4.80 -2.02 -16.72
CA PRO A 29 4.37 -3.04 -15.77
C PRO A 29 2.96 -2.81 -15.23
N SER A 30 2.54 -1.54 -15.13
CA SER A 30 1.19 -1.14 -14.72
C SER A 30 0.11 -1.60 -15.69
N VAL A 31 0.34 -1.44 -17.00
CA VAL A 31 -0.61 -1.81 -18.06
C VAL A 31 -0.74 -3.32 -18.14
N LEU A 32 0.39 -4.03 -18.05
CA LEU A 32 0.41 -5.50 -18.06
C LEU A 32 -0.33 -6.08 -16.85
N GLN A 33 -0.09 -5.54 -15.65
CA GLN A 33 -0.78 -5.98 -14.42
C GLN A 33 -2.29 -5.77 -14.52
N SER A 34 -2.74 -4.60 -14.97
CA SER A 34 -4.17 -4.32 -15.17
C SER A 34 -4.79 -5.25 -16.21
N ALA A 35 -4.10 -5.54 -17.31
CA ALA A 35 -4.58 -6.45 -18.35
C ALA A 35 -4.74 -7.89 -17.85
N ILE A 36 -3.80 -8.39 -17.03
CA ILE A 36 -3.89 -9.72 -16.42
C ILE A 36 -5.06 -9.80 -15.44
N LEU A 37 -5.25 -8.78 -14.60
CA LEU A 37 -6.40 -8.72 -13.69
C LEU A 37 -7.73 -8.66 -14.46
N GLN A 38 -7.78 -7.89 -15.55
CA GLN A 38 -8.94 -7.81 -16.42
C GLN A 38 -9.26 -9.18 -17.02
N PHE A 39 -8.25 -9.90 -17.50
CA PHE A 39 -8.41 -11.25 -18.02
C PHE A 39 -9.01 -12.20 -16.97
N PHE A 40 -8.51 -12.19 -15.73
CA PHE A 40 -9.08 -13.03 -14.66
C PHE A 40 -10.51 -12.63 -14.30
N LEU A 41 -10.85 -11.35 -14.32
CA LEU A 41 -12.23 -10.89 -14.07
C LEU A 41 -13.22 -11.27 -15.18
N ASP A 42 -12.77 -11.33 -16.44
CA ASP A 42 -13.65 -11.60 -17.58
C ASP A 42 -13.73 -13.10 -17.92
N PHE A 43 -12.65 -13.83 -17.73
CA PHE A 43 -12.51 -15.22 -18.17
C PHE A 43 -12.21 -16.21 -17.04
N GLY A 44 -12.09 -15.77 -15.79
CA GLY A 44 -11.77 -16.62 -14.64
C GLY A 44 -12.62 -17.88 -14.55
N ASP A 45 -13.95 -17.73 -14.71
CA ASP A 45 -14.89 -18.85 -14.72
C ASP A 45 -14.60 -19.86 -15.84
N MET A 46 -14.17 -19.38 -17.02
CA MET A 46 -13.88 -20.22 -18.19
C MET A 46 -12.56 -20.99 -18.05
N VAL A 47 -11.60 -20.42 -17.34
CA VAL A 47 -10.30 -21.06 -17.06
C VAL A 47 -10.25 -21.75 -15.70
N LEU A 48 -11.41 -21.88 -15.01
CA LEU A 48 -11.53 -22.47 -13.67
C LEU A 48 -10.59 -21.82 -12.64
N HIS A 49 -10.39 -20.50 -12.76
CA HIS A 49 -9.50 -19.72 -11.92
C HIS A 49 -10.31 -18.71 -11.08
N ASP A 50 -10.16 -18.78 -9.77
CA ASP A 50 -10.72 -17.78 -8.85
C ASP A 50 -9.92 -16.48 -8.93
N ALA A 51 -10.58 -15.37 -9.27
CA ALA A 51 -9.95 -14.07 -9.36
C ALA A 51 -9.66 -13.43 -7.98
N ASP A 52 -10.32 -13.86 -6.90
CA ASP A 52 -10.18 -13.24 -5.56
C ASP A 52 -8.73 -13.31 -5.02
N PRO A 53 -8.03 -14.46 -5.04
CA PRO A 53 -6.63 -14.53 -4.60
C PRO A 53 -5.71 -13.62 -5.42
N SER A 54 -5.91 -13.58 -6.75
CA SER A 54 -5.09 -12.75 -7.65
C SER A 54 -5.28 -11.26 -7.41
N LEU A 55 -6.53 -10.81 -7.24
CA LEU A 55 -6.85 -9.44 -6.86
C LEU A 55 -6.20 -9.08 -5.53
N ARG A 56 -6.35 -9.93 -4.51
CA ARG A 56 -5.75 -9.70 -3.18
C ARG A 56 -4.22 -9.64 -3.23
N THR A 57 -3.58 -10.53 -3.99
CA THR A 57 -2.13 -10.48 -4.19
C THR A 57 -1.72 -9.18 -4.84
N PHE A 58 -2.45 -8.72 -5.86
CA PHE A 58 -2.14 -7.45 -6.51
C PHE A 58 -2.12 -6.30 -5.50
N PHE A 59 -3.16 -6.16 -4.67
CA PHE A 59 -3.21 -5.12 -3.62
C PHE A 59 -2.07 -5.28 -2.61
N ARG A 60 -1.85 -6.50 -2.09
CA ARG A 60 -0.86 -6.77 -1.02
C ARG A 60 0.58 -6.68 -1.46
N SER A 61 0.90 -7.09 -2.68
CA SER A 61 2.29 -7.23 -3.16
C SER A 61 2.70 -6.20 -4.20
N CYS A 62 1.82 -5.89 -5.15
CA CYS A 62 2.15 -4.99 -6.26
C CYS A 62 1.82 -3.55 -5.87
N LEU A 63 0.55 -3.26 -5.61
CA LEU A 63 0.09 -1.92 -5.32
C LEU A 63 0.70 -1.34 -4.03
N SER A 64 0.85 -2.16 -2.99
CA SER A 64 1.52 -1.75 -1.74
C SER A 64 2.95 -1.23 -1.93
N ARG A 65 3.68 -1.74 -2.93
CA ARG A 65 5.05 -1.33 -3.26
C ARG A 65 5.09 -0.19 -4.27
N GLU A 66 4.09 -0.16 -5.15
CA GLU A 66 4.11 0.66 -6.36
C GLU A 66 3.10 1.80 -6.36
N PHE A 67 2.31 2.00 -5.29
CA PHE A 67 1.33 3.10 -5.18
C PHE A 67 1.96 4.49 -5.41
N SER A 68 3.27 4.63 -5.23
CA SER A 68 3.99 5.88 -5.46
C SER A 68 4.29 6.17 -6.94
N ASP A 69 4.10 5.20 -7.83
CA ASP A 69 4.13 5.36 -9.27
C ASP A 69 2.82 5.99 -9.76
N ALA A 70 2.91 7.11 -10.48
CA ALA A 70 1.73 7.77 -11.02
C ALA A 70 1.01 6.90 -12.08
N ALA A 71 1.75 6.16 -12.91
CA ALA A 71 1.17 5.32 -13.96
C ALA A 71 0.46 4.10 -13.36
N VAL A 72 1.04 3.47 -12.33
CA VAL A 72 0.38 2.36 -11.61
C VAL A 72 -0.86 2.86 -10.88
N ALA A 73 -0.79 4.00 -10.20
CA ALA A 73 -1.92 4.59 -9.49
C ALA A 73 -3.09 4.93 -10.43
N GLU A 74 -2.80 5.53 -11.58
CA GLU A 74 -3.78 5.87 -12.61
C GLU A 74 -4.44 4.61 -13.19
N ALA A 75 -3.64 3.66 -13.68
CA ALA A 75 -4.13 2.39 -14.23
C ALA A 75 -4.96 1.59 -13.20
N THR A 76 -4.56 1.60 -11.93
CA THR A 76 -5.33 0.95 -10.85
C THR A 76 -6.69 1.61 -10.68
N CYS A 77 -6.77 2.94 -10.68
CA CYS A 77 -8.04 3.63 -10.54
C CYS A 77 -8.94 3.43 -11.77
N GLU A 78 -8.40 3.44 -12.97
CA GLU A 78 -9.15 3.13 -14.19
C GLU A 78 -9.75 1.73 -14.13
N PHE A 79 -8.92 0.72 -13.84
CA PHE A 79 -9.36 -0.66 -13.65
C PHE A 79 -10.49 -0.78 -12.62
N LEU A 80 -10.35 -0.10 -11.47
CA LEU A 80 -11.35 -0.11 -10.40
C LEU A 80 -12.66 0.57 -10.80
N ILE A 81 -12.61 1.65 -11.59
CA ILE A 81 -13.80 2.36 -12.07
C ILE A 81 -14.55 1.51 -13.08
N GLU A 82 -13.83 0.96 -14.07
CA GLU A 82 -14.40 0.16 -15.15
C GLU A 82 -15.07 -1.11 -14.62
N ASN A 83 -14.43 -1.77 -13.66
CA ASN A 83 -14.90 -3.03 -13.09
C ASN A 83 -15.72 -2.87 -11.81
N LYS A 84 -16.01 -1.64 -11.36
CA LYS A 84 -16.65 -1.35 -10.06
C LYS A 84 -17.86 -2.23 -9.77
N ARG A 85 -18.76 -2.39 -10.75
CA ARG A 85 -19.99 -3.19 -10.59
C ARG A 85 -19.68 -4.67 -10.35
N LYS A 86 -18.76 -5.25 -11.14
CA LYS A 86 -18.34 -6.64 -11.00
C LYS A 86 -17.62 -6.86 -9.67
N LEU A 87 -16.72 -5.94 -9.32
CA LEU A 87 -15.96 -5.99 -8.06
C LEU A 87 -16.88 -5.93 -6.83
N LEU A 88 -17.86 -5.03 -6.81
CA LEU A 88 -18.80 -4.93 -5.69
C LEU A 88 -19.77 -6.12 -5.61
N ALA A 89 -20.12 -6.73 -6.74
CA ALA A 89 -21.01 -7.88 -6.78
C ALA A 89 -20.31 -9.19 -6.39
N SER A 90 -19.11 -9.44 -6.94
CA SER A 90 -18.38 -10.70 -6.77
C SER A 90 -17.38 -10.68 -5.60
N PHE A 91 -16.84 -9.51 -5.26
CA PHE A 91 -15.80 -9.34 -4.23
C PHE A 91 -16.13 -8.16 -3.27
N PRO A 92 -17.28 -8.21 -2.55
CA PRO A 92 -17.85 -7.06 -1.84
C PRO A 92 -16.92 -6.46 -0.77
N ASN A 93 -16.02 -7.26 -0.20
CA ASN A 93 -15.11 -6.83 0.86
C ASN A 93 -13.75 -6.33 0.36
N LEU A 94 -13.44 -6.49 -0.93
CA LEU A 94 -12.10 -6.22 -1.48
C LEU A 94 -11.69 -4.76 -1.27
N LEU A 95 -12.51 -3.82 -1.75
CA LEU A 95 -12.21 -2.39 -1.65
C LEU A 95 -12.21 -1.90 -0.20
N SER A 96 -13.18 -2.37 0.60
CA SER A 96 -13.26 -2.01 2.01
C SER A 96 -12.15 -2.61 2.86
N GLN A 97 -11.47 -3.67 2.42
CA GLN A 97 -10.33 -4.21 3.16
C GLN A 97 -9.05 -3.45 2.84
N PHE A 98 -8.87 -3.05 1.58
CA PHE A 98 -7.68 -2.32 1.13
C PHE A 98 -7.85 -0.79 1.14
N PHE A 99 -8.87 -0.27 1.85
CA PHE A 99 -9.11 1.17 1.94
C PHE A 99 -7.87 1.97 2.41
N PRO A 100 -7.03 1.50 3.36
CA PRO A 100 -5.87 2.27 3.81
C PRO A 100 -4.84 2.44 2.69
N LEU A 101 -4.59 1.38 1.91
CA LEU A 101 -3.72 1.42 0.75
C LEU A 101 -4.26 2.35 -0.35
N LEU A 102 -5.57 2.32 -0.56
CA LEU A 102 -6.24 3.25 -1.49
C LEU A 102 -6.12 4.71 -1.01
N LEU A 103 -6.17 4.96 0.31
CA LEU A 103 -5.89 6.27 0.89
C LEU A 103 -4.42 6.70 0.69
N LYS A 104 -3.44 5.80 0.83
CA LYS A 104 -2.02 6.09 0.49
C LYS A 104 -1.88 6.50 -0.97
N LEU A 105 -2.59 5.80 -1.84
CA LEU A 105 -2.55 6.01 -3.29
C LEU A 105 -3.04 7.41 -3.67
N ILE A 106 -4.17 7.88 -3.13
CA ILE A 106 -4.66 9.25 -3.37
C ILE A 106 -3.83 10.31 -2.63
N ALA A 107 -3.38 10.03 -1.41
CA ALA A 107 -2.51 10.93 -0.65
C ALA A 107 -1.22 11.23 -1.43
N TRP A 108 -0.67 10.23 -2.12
CA TRP A 108 0.56 10.40 -2.88
C TRP A 108 0.36 11.04 -4.28
N ASN A 109 -0.68 10.63 -5.01
CA ASN A 109 -0.91 10.97 -6.44
C ASN A 109 -2.11 11.90 -6.68
N TRP A 110 -2.38 12.82 -5.76
CA TRP A 110 -3.57 13.66 -5.75
C TRP A 110 -3.88 14.42 -7.05
N GLU A 111 -2.86 14.91 -7.77
CA GLU A 111 -2.99 15.81 -8.94
C GLU A 111 -3.88 15.26 -10.05
N LYS A 112 -3.68 13.98 -10.39
CA LYS A 112 -4.39 13.32 -11.49
C LYS A 112 -5.58 12.51 -11.00
N LEU A 113 -5.57 12.12 -9.73
CA LEU A 113 -6.40 11.03 -9.27
C LEU A 113 -7.67 11.46 -8.56
N GLU A 114 -7.74 12.67 -8.01
CA GLU A 114 -8.85 13.12 -7.15
C GLU A 114 -10.24 12.81 -7.75
N LYS A 115 -10.47 13.18 -9.02
CA LYS A 115 -11.77 12.96 -9.69
C LYS A 115 -12.09 11.49 -9.88
N SER A 116 -11.09 10.68 -10.22
CA SER A 116 -11.23 9.23 -10.43
C SER A 116 -11.45 8.52 -9.10
N PHE A 117 -10.68 8.89 -8.08
CA PHE A 117 -10.76 8.32 -6.74
C PHE A 117 -12.14 8.57 -6.10
N LEU A 118 -12.72 9.76 -6.26
CA LEU A 118 -14.07 10.05 -5.76
C LEU A 118 -15.16 9.14 -6.34
N LYS A 119 -14.97 8.58 -7.54
CA LYS A 119 -15.90 7.59 -8.12
C LYS A 119 -15.77 6.22 -7.47
N ILE A 120 -14.58 5.87 -7.01
CA ILE A 120 -14.27 4.58 -6.36
C ILE A 120 -14.64 4.64 -4.87
N PHE A 121 -14.42 5.79 -4.23
CA PHE A 121 -14.54 6.01 -2.80
C PHE A 121 -15.82 5.46 -2.13
N PRO A 122 -17.03 5.59 -2.71
CA PRO A 122 -18.22 4.95 -2.14
C PRO A 122 -18.11 3.44 -1.95
N GLY A 123 -17.33 2.74 -2.78
CA GLY A 123 -17.09 1.30 -2.66
C GLY A 123 -16.15 0.92 -1.51
N LEU A 124 -15.48 1.90 -0.89
CA LEU A 124 -14.69 1.68 0.33
C LEU A 124 -15.57 1.73 1.58
N ILE A 125 -16.82 2.19 1.47
CA ILE A 125 -17.75 2.29 2.60
C ILE A 125 -18.55 0.99 2.66
N SER A 126 -18.22 0.16 3.64
CA SER A 126 -18.94 -1.08 3.95
C SER A 126 -19.15 -1.19 5.46
N PRO A 127 -20.03 -2.08 5.95
CA PRO A 127 -20.26 -2.25 7.39
C PRO A 127 -18.97 -2.51 8.20
N GLY A 128 -18.00 -3.21 7.61
CA GLY A 128 -16.71 -3.51 8.25
C GLY A 128 -15.68 -2.38 8.19
N SER A 129 -15.86 -1.40 7.29
CA SER A 129 -14.89 -0.33 7.05
C SER A 129 -15.42 1.06 7.41
N PHE A 130 -16.73 1.23 7.58
CA PHE A 130 -17.37 2.52 7.88
C PHE A 130 -16.70 3.21 9.08
N LEU A 131 -16.69 2.57 10.25
CA LEU A 131 -16.10 3.13 11.46
C LEU A 131 -14.59 3.46 11.34
N PRO A 132 -13.71 2.55 10.86
CA PRO A 132 -12.29 2.87 10.74
C PRO A 132 -11.95 3.82 9.58
N LEU A 133 -12.80 3.94 8.56
CA LEU A 133 -12.58 4.83 7.42
C LEU A 133 -12.72 6.31 7.83
N PHE A 134 -13.66 6.65 8.72
CA PHE A 134 -13.85 8.01 9.20
C PHE A 134 -12.58 8.67 9.78
N PRO A 135 -11.94 8.12 10.84
CA PRO A 135 -10.69 8.68 11.35
C PRO A 135 -9.58 8.63 10.31
N SER A 136 -9.56 7.62 9.43
CA SER A 136 -8.56 7.52 8.37
C SER A 136 -8.63 8.65 7.33
N ILE A 137 -9.83 9.18 7.05
CA ILE A 137 -10.01 10.37 6.19
C ILE A 137 -9.52 11.63 6.91
N LEU A 138 -9.82 11.77 8.21
CA LEU A 138 -9.36 12.91 9.01
C LEU A 138 -7.84 12.97 9.12
N ASP A 139 -7.22 11.79 9.21
CA ASP A 139 -5.78 11.62 9.34
C ASP A 139 -5.05 11.62 7.99
N LEU A 140 -5.74 11.88 6.87
CA LEU A 140 -5.11 11.94 5.55
C LEU A 140 -3.93 12.94 5.47
N PRO A 141 -4.00 14.14 6.10
CA PRO A 141 -2.84 15.03 6.19
C PRO A 141 -1.66 14.41 6.94
N MET A 142 -1.92 13.62 7.98
CA MET A 142 -0.88 12.91 8.73
C MET A 142 -0.24 11.80 7.92
N LEU A 143 -1.05 11.08 7.13
CA LEU A 143 -0.57 10.09 6.18
C LEU A 143 0.39 10.72 5.16
N VAL A 144 0.08 11.91 4.65
CA VAL A 144 0.97 12.64 3.74
C VAL A 144 2.30 12.99 4.40
N VAL A 145 2.28 13.53 5.62
CA VAL A 145 3.50 13.87 6.36
C VAL A 145 4.36 12.63 6.58
N ALA A 146 3.75 11.51 6.95
CA ALA A 146 4.41 10.22 7.13
C ALA A 146 5.09 9.74 5.84
N LEU A 147 4.36 9.71 4.72
CA LEU A 147 4.88 9.28 3.43
C LEU A 147 6.02 10.17 2.93
N GLU A 148 5.93 11.49 3.15
CA GLU A 148 7.00 12.42 2.77
C GLU A 148 8.26 12.26 3.61
N LYS A 149 8.14 11.95 4.91
CA LYS A 149 9.29 11.61 5.74
C LYS A 149 9.99 10.35 5.24
N VAL A 150 9.24 9.29 4.93
CA VAL A 150 9.81 8.05 4.36
C VAL A 150 10.50 8.31 3.02
N LYS A 151 9.96 9.17 2.16
CA LYS A 151 10.65 9.56 0.92
C LYS A 151 12.00 10.22 1.19
N ARG A 152 12.09 11.10 2.19
CA ARG A 152 13.33 11.82 2.52
C ARG A 152 14.40 10.88 3.06
N SER A 153 14.02 9.84 3.80
CA SER A 153 14.94 8.85 4.35
C SER A 153 15.38 7.79 3.34
N SER A 154 14.59 7.51 2.30
CA SER A 154 14.82 6.36 1.40
C SER A 154 15.90 6.55 0.31
N GLY A 155 16.54 7.73 0.25
CA GLY A 155 17.51 8.04 -0.80
C GLY A 155 16.88 8.15 -2.21
N SER A 156 17.61 8.74 -3.16
CA SER A 156 17.05 9.23 -4.45
C SER A 156 16.53 8.15 -5.42
N GLY A 157 16.68 6.85 -5.12
CA GLY A 157 16.32 5.75 -6.04
C GLY A 157 15.24 4.78 -5.54
N SER A 158 14.82 4.87 -4.27
CA SER A 158 13.89 3.90 -3.68
C SER A 158 12.45 4.42 -3.68
N ARG A 159 11.52 3.59 -4.18
CA ARG A 159 10.08 3.91 -4.18
C ARG A 159 9.57 3.86 -2.75
N VAL A 160 8.70 4.79 -2.36
CA VAL A 160 8.19 4.89 -0.97
C VAL A 160 7.59 3.57 -0.49
N GLY A 161 6.75 2.92 -1.32
CA GLY A 161 6.20 1.60 -0.99
C GLY A 161 7.24 0.48 -0.96
N GLY A 162 8.25 0.53 -1.84
CA GLY A 162 9.39 -0.39 -1.83
C GLY A 162 10.23 -0.29 -0.56
N SER A 163 10.47 0.93 -0.07
CA SER A 163 11.14 1.20 1.20
C SER A 163 10.37 0.68 2.40
N ILE A 164 9.05 0.85 2.41
CA ILE A 164 8.19 0.32 3.48
C ILE A 164 8.25 -1.21 3.47
N ALA A 165 8.18 -1.83 2.28
CA ALA A 165 8.23 -3.28 2.13
C ALA A 165 9.61 -3.90 2.45
N SER A 166 10.72 -3.23 2.13
CA SER A 166 12.07 -3.71 2.48
C SER A 166 12.30 -3.68 3.98
N ILE A 167 11.76 -2.67 4.68
CA ILE A 167 11.81 -2.54 6.14
C ILE A 167 10.88 -3.55 6.85
N GLN A 168 9.84 -4.03 6.16
CA GLN A 168 8.97 -5.13 6.62
C GLN A 168 9.60 -6.51 6.43
N LYS A 169 10.62 -6.65 5.57
CA LYS A 169 11.36 -7.92 5.45
C LYS A 169 12.16 -8.09 6.74
N SER A 170 11.61 -8.92 7.62
CA SER A 170 12.13 -9.31 8.93
C SER A 170 13.62 -9.64 8.91
N ALA A 171 14.27 -9.58 10.07
CA ALA A 171 15.62 -10.08 10.37
C ALA A 171 15.81 -11.60 10.16
N ALA A 172 14.89 -12.27 9.48
CA ALA A 172 14.87 -13.72 9.25
C ALA A 172 15.70 -14.22 8.04
N PRO A 173 15.88 -13.48 6.92
CA PRO A 173 16.72 -13.92 5.81
C PRO A 173 18.20 -13.93 6.18
N GLU A 174 18.64 -12.99 7.03
CA GLU A 174 20.03 -12.91 7.51
C GLU A 174 20.35 -14.04 8.48
N MET A 175 19.41 -14.41 9.37
CA MET A 175 19.58 -15.55 10.27
C MET A 175 19.59 -16.90 9.52
N LEU A 176 18.84 -17.01 8.42
CA LEU A 176 18.89 -18.19 7.53
C LEU A 176 20.18 -18.24 6.69
N LEU A 177 20.67 -17.10 6.21
CA LEU A 177 21.98 -16.98 5.55
C LEU A 177 23.13 -17.29 6.52
N ALA A 178 23.06 -16.79 7.75
CA ALA A 178 24.03 -17.07 8.81
C ALA A 178 24.02 -18.55 9.24
N LEU A 179 22.84 -19.17 9.36
CA LEU A 179 22.72 -20.62 9.63
C LEU A 179 23.20 -21.47 8.45
N MET A 180 23.02 -21.01 7.21
CA MET A 180 23.59 -21.68 6.03
C MET A 180 25.12 -21.58 6.00
N ASP A 181 25.69 -20.42 6.35
CA ASP A 181 27.14 -20.23 6.45
C ASP A 181 27.74 -21.04 7.63
N GLU A 182 27.03 -21.15 8.75
CA GLU A 182 27.45 -21.99 9.90
C GLU A 182 27.46 -23.48 9.54
N ALA A 183 26.45 -23.96 8.80
CA ALA A 183 26.39 -25.33 8.31
C ALA A 183 27.42 -25.64 7.21
N TYR A 184 27.90 -24.62 6.49
CA TYR A 184 28.86 -24.79 5.39
C TYR A 184 30.33 -24.58 5.81
N THR A 185 30.58 -23.79 6.86
CA THR A 185 31.95 -23.47 7.33
C THR A 185 32.33 -24.16 8.64
N GLY A 186 31.36 -24.73 9.39
CA GLY A 186 31.62 -25.62 10.53
C GLY A 186 32.38 -25.00 11.69
N SER A 187 32.40 -23.67 11.82
CA SER A 187 33.16 -22.99 12.86
C SER A 187 32.28 -22.70 14.09
N THR A 188 32.44 -23.50 15.14
CA THR A 188 31.93 -23.17 16.47
C THR A 188 32.61 -21.90 16.95
N ILE A 189 31.85 -20.87 17.36
CA ILE A 189 32.40 -19.66 17.97
C ILE A 189 33.23 -20.05 19.19
N GLY A 190 34.55 -20.05 19.02
CA GLY A 190 35.52 -20.08 20.11
C GLY A 190 35.68 -18.65 20.62
N ASP A 191 35.51 -18.49 21.92
CA ASP A 191 35.88 -17.32 22.72
C ASP A 191 37.32 -16.89 22.37
N GLY A 192 37.46 -15.71 21.76
CA GLY A 192 38.73 -15.20 21.27
C GLY A 192 38.56 -13.77 20.79
N GLY A 193 38.92 -12.82 21.65
CA GLY A 193 38.97 -11.41 21.29
C GLY A 193 40.00 -11.16 20.20
N ASP A 194 39.62 -10.38 19.19
CA ASP A 194 40.55 -9.54 18.45
C ASP A 194 39.77 -8.40 17.79
N ASP A 195 40.38 -7.23 17.82
CA ASP A 195 39.84 -5.96 17.37
C ASP A 195 39.65 -5.96 15.85
N SER A 196 38.47 -5.58 15.38
CA SER A 196 38.28 -5.15 13.98
C SER A 196 37.13 -4.15 13.93
N GLU A 197 37.51 -2.90 14.22
CA GLU A 197 36.78 -1.70 13.81
C GLU A 197 36.61 -1.73 12.28
N SER A 198 35.43 -2.15 11.82
CA SER A 198 34.95 -1.80 10.48
C SER A 198 33.85 -0.77 10.65
N GLU A 199 34.25 0.49 10.51
CA GLU A 199 33.37 1.65 10.41
C GLU A 199 32.58 1.59 9.09
N ASP A 200 31.61 0.68 8.99
CA ASP A 200 30.53 0.84 8.01
C ASP A 200 29.45 1.74 8.63
N ASN A 201 29.80 3.02 8.71
CA ASN A 201 28.91 4.09 9.10
C ASN A 201 27.95 4.43 7.95
N ASN A 202 27.14 3.46 7.55
CA ASN A 202 25.85 3.72 6.93
C ASN A 202 24.79 3.54 8.02
N THR A 203 24.82 4.44 9.01
CA THR A 203 23.63 4.77 9.77
C THR A 203 22.61 5.32 8.78
N ILE A 204 21.87 4.42 8.13
CA ILE A 204 20.60 4.75 7.51
C ILE A 204 19.87 5.52 8.60
N ASP A 205 19.59 6.79 8.35
CA ASP A 205 18.69 7.60 9.16
C ASP A 205 17.32 6.91 9.05
N VAL A 206 17.16 5.88 9.87
CA VAL A 206 15.99 5.01 9.90
C VAL A 206 14.85 5.96 10.15
N ALA A 207 14.01 6.14 9.12
CA ALA A 207 12.79 6.91 9.26
C ALA A 207 12.20 6.62 10.63
N ASP A 208 12.01 7.68 11.44
CA ASP A 208 11.54 7.61 12.82
C ASP A 208 10.60 6.40 13.01
N PRO A 209 11.00 5.36 13.78
CA PRO A 209 10.38 4.03 13.80
C PRO A 209 8.85 4.04 13.88
N LEU A 210 8.31 5.09 14.49
CA LEU A 210 6.90 5.39 14.60
C LEU A 210 6.19 5.56 13.25
N PHE A 211 6.79 6.25 12.29
CA PHE A 211 6.20 6.46 10.97
C PHE A 211 6.22 5.19 10.13
N LEU A 212 7.21 4.34 10.37
CA LEU A 212 7.25 3.00 9.77
C LEU A 212 6.16 2.12 10.37
N GLU A 213 5.97 2.14 11.70
CA GLU A 213 4.87 1.45 12.38
C GLU A 213 3.50 1.91 11.86
N LEU A 214 3.28 3.23 11.75
CA LEU A 214 2.06 3.82 11.17
C LEU A 214 1.78 3.33 9.75
N LEU A 215 2.83 3.08 8.96
CA LEU A 215 2.70 2.63 7.57
C LEU A 215 2.69 1.10 7.43
N LYS A 216 3.10 0.35 8.47
CA LYS A 216 3.32 -1.11 8.47
C LYS A 216 2.03 -1.91 8.63
N ASP A 217 1.05 -1.42 9.37
CA ASP A 217 -0.10 -2.22 9.83
C ASP A 217 -1.33 -2.21 8.89
N GLU A 218 -1.28 -1.36 7.86
CA GLU A 218 -2.49 -0.98 7.13
C GLU A 218 -2.95 -1.94 6.01
N ASN A 219 -2.14 -2.95 5.64
CA ASN A 219 -2.50 -3.90 4.57
C ASN A 219 -3.26 -5.15 5.05
N ASP A 220 -3.38 -5.35 6.37
CA ASP A 220 -4.11 -6.47 6.99
C ASP A 220 -5.46 -6.03 7.59
N GLY A 221 -5.86 -4.76 7.42
CA GLY A 221 -7.15 -4.24 7.86
C GLY A 221 -7.20 -3.75 9.31
N LEU A 222 -6.04 -3.64 9.98
CA LEU A 222 -5.92 -3.03 11.29
C LEU A 222 -5.66 -1.53 11.11
N ALA A 223 -6.64 -0.72 11.52
CA ALA A 223 -6.62 0.73 11.40
C ALA A 223 -6.31 1.39 12.76
N GLU A 224 -5.50 0.75 13.60
CA GLU A 224 -5.18 1.30 14.92
C GLU A 224 -4.03 2.31 14.80
N ARG A 225 -4.38 3.53 14.37
CA ARG A 225 -3.43 4.65 14.34
C ARG A 225 -3.31 5.22 15.77
N HIS A 226 -2.14 5.07 16.38
CA HIS A 226 -1.82 5.69 17.67
C HIS A 226 -1.62 7.22 17.54
N LEU A 227 -2.72 7.95 17.37
CA LEU A 227 -2.80 9.41 17.31
C LEU A 227 -2.23 10.11 18.56
N ALA A 228 -2.06 9.39 19.67
CA ALA A 228 -1.60 9.94 20.95
C ALA A 228 -0.08 9.86 21.18
N SER A 229 0.71 9.50 20.17
CA SER A 229 2.16 9.32 20.36
C SER A 229 2.93 10.66 20.41
N PRO A 230 3.84 10.85 21.38
CA PRO A 230 4.60 12.11 21.52
C PRO A 230 5.44 12.49 20.28
N ALA A 231 5.97 11.51 19.56
CA ALA A 231 6.75 11.76 18.35
C ALA A 231 5.88 12.16 17.15
N LEU A 232 4.63 11.71 17.07
CA LEU A 232 3.66 12.21 16.10
C LEU A 232 3.33 13.69 16.36
N ASN A 233 3.13 14.07 17.62
CA ASN A 233 2.90 15.46 18.02
C ASN A 233 4.09 16.36 17.66
N ALA A 234 5.32 15.89 17.92
CA ALA A 234 6.53 16.62 17.55
C ALA A 234 6.66 16.80 16.02
N ALA A 235 6.34 15.76 15.24
CA ALA A 235 6.34 15.82 13.80
C ALA A 235 5.26 16.76 13.23
N LEU A 236 4.08 16.76 13.84
CA LEU A 236 2.97 17.65 13.48
C LEU A 236 3.32 19.11 13.79
N GLN A 237 3.96 19.36 14.93
CA GLN A 237 4.43 20.69 15.32
C GLN A 237 5.60 21.19 14.43
N ALA A 238 6.47 20.28 13.98
CA ALA A 238 7.49 20.60 12.98
C ALA A 238 6.88 20.88 11.58
N ALA A 239 5.86 20.12 11.17
CA ALA A 239 5.14 20.34 9.92
C ALA A 239 4.29 21.63 9.95
N ALA A 240 3.75 22.00 11.10
CA ALA A 240 2.96 23.22 11.30
C ALA A 240 3.81 24.50 11.32
N SER A 241 5.11 24.39 11.62
CA SER A 241 6.03 25.54 11.70
C SER A 241 6.76 25.84 10.37
N GLY A 242 6.69 24.94 9.38
CA GLY A 242 7.29 25.12 8.05
C GLY A 242 6.28 25.36 6.92
N PRO A 243 6.75 25.75 5.71
CA PRO A 243 5.90 25.85 4.53
C PRO A 243 5.35 24.47 4.14
N TRP A 244 4.02 24.34 4.08
CA TRP A 244 3.36 23.09 3.70
C TRP A 244 3.68 22.69 2.26
N SER A 245 3.91 21.39 2.04
CA SER A 245 4.09 20.85 0.69
C SER A 245 2.81 21.03 -0.13
N GLU A 246 2.94 21.08 -1.46
CA GLU A 246 1.76 21.14 -2.35
C GLU A 246 0.83 19.94 -2.12
N ARG A 247 1.40 18.76 -1.86
CA ARG A 247 0.63 17.55 -1.50
C ARG A 247 -0.19 17.74 -0.23
N MET A 248 0.39 18.35 0.80
CA MET A 248 -0.32 18.66 2.06
C MET A 248 -1.47 19.62 1.83
N LYS A 249 -1.22 20.75 1.13
CA LYS A 249 -2.26 21.75 0.81
C LYS A 249 -3.46 21.16 0.08
N GLN A 250 -3.21 20.17 -0.78
CA GLN A 250 -4.24 19.59 -1.64
C GLN A 250 -4.99 18.46 -0.94
N THR A 251 -4.28 17.70 -0.11
CA THR A 251 -4.91 16.73 0.79
C THR A 251 -5.90 17.40 1.74
N LEU A 252 -5.58 18.62 2.22
CA LEU A 252 -6.52 19.43 3.01
C LEU A 252 -7.77 19.86 2.23
N LYS A 253 -7.73 19.90 0.88
CA LYS A 253 -8.91 20.12 0.04
C LYS A 253 -9.68 18.83 -0.26
N ILE A 254 -8.97 17.71 -0.35
CA ILE A 254 -9.55 16.40 -0.68
C ILE A 254 -10.30 15.81 0.51
N ALA A 255 -9.75 15.89 1.73
CA ALA A 255 -10.33 15.27 2.92
C ALA A 255 -11.79 15.72 3.18
N PRO A 256 -12.15 17.02 3.12
CA PRO A 256 -13.54 17.45 3.22
C PRO A 256 -14.45 16.84 2.15
N ARG A 257 -13.98 16.71 0.91
CA ARG A 257 -14.76 16.11 -0.19
C ARG A 257 -15.00 14.62 0.03
N LEU A 258 -14.02 13.91 0.58
CA LEU A 258 -14.19 12.51 0.97
C LEU A 258 -15.20 12.37 2.10
N LEU A 259 -15.16 13.28 3.09
CA LEU A 259 -16.18 13.33 4.16
C LEU A 259 -17.58 13.62 3.60
N ASP A 260 -17.71 14.55 2.65
CA ASP A 260 -19.00 14.85 2.01
C ASP A 260 -19.59 13.61 1.34
N VAL A 261 -18.77 12.84 0.61
CA VAL A 261 -19.20 11.58 -0.01
C VAL A 261 -19.52 10.53 1.05
N TYR A 262 -18.69 10.41 2.09
CA TYR A 262 -18.90 9.49 3.21
C TYR A 262 -20.26 9.72 3.85
N PHE A 263 -20.56 10.96 4.27
CA PHE A 263 -21.85 11.30 4.85
C PHE A 263 -23.00 11.13 3.85
N SER A 264 -22.82 11.51 2.59
CA SER A 264 -23.86 11.38 1.56
C SER A 264 -24.30 9.94 1.34
N VAL A 265 -23.35 8.99 1.27
CA VAL A 265 -23.64 7.56 1.15
C VAL A 265 -24.40 7.08 2.38
N THR A 266 -23.95 7.47 3.58
CA THR A 266 -24.54 6.98 4.82
C THR A 266 -25.94 7.52 5.08
N LEU A 267 -26.21 8.76 4.67
CA LEU A 267 -27.55 9.35 4.72
C LEU A 267 -28.49 8.70 3.72
N ARG A 268 -27.99 8.29 2.55
CA ARG A 268 -28.78 7.52 1.59
C ARG A 268 -29.16 6.16 2.17
N ASP A 269 -28.18 5.40 2.67
CA ASP A 269 -28.43 4.08 3.24
C ASP A 269 -29.40 4.16 4.44
N ALA A 270 -29.25 5.16 5.31
CA ALA A 270 -30.16 5.39 6.42
C ALA A 270 -31.59 5.77 5.99
N ASN A 271 -31.76 6.42 4.83
CA ASN A 271 -33.07 6.73 4.27
C ASN A 271 -33.69 5.50 3.58
N ASP A 272 -32.89 4.69 2.90
CA ASP A 272 -33.35 3.45 2.26
C ASP A 272 -33.79 2.41 3.32
N CYS A 273 -33.14 2.39 4.49
CA CYS A 273 -33.56 1.59 5.64
C CYS A 273 -34.87 2.03 6.31
N LYS A 274 -35.39 3.24 6.04
CA LYS A 274 -36.65 3.74 6.63
C LYS A 274 -37.91 3.34 5.86
N PHE A 275 -37.78 2.56 4.78
CA PHE A 275 -38.89 2.09 3.95
C PHE A 275 -39.11 0.56 4.02
N ILE A 276 -38.65 -0.10 5.07
CA ILE A 276 -38.97 -1.51 5.38
C ILE A 276 -39.81 -1.57 6.66
#